data_AF-A0A7Y8I4N0-F1
#
_entry.id   AF-A0A7Y8I4N0-F1
#
_cell.length_a   1.000
_cell.length_b   1.000
_cell.length_c   1.000
_cell.angle_alpha   90.00
_cell.angle_beta   90.00
_cell.angle_gamma   90.00
#
_symmetry.space_group_name_H-M   'P 1'
#
loop_
_entity.id
_entity.type
_entity.pdbx_description
1 polymer ?
#
loop_
_entity_poly.entity_id
_entity_poly.type
_entity_poly.pdbx_seq_one_letter_code
_entity_poly.pdbx_strand_id
1 'polypeptide(L)'
;MTPRILRRATVLCGALILACCAVLTFDYFQTRLRAPAEEARIAALQKEVRQDAARAAVLYAEQQRITRARDARNARTQRLKWVLIALSALFVTGAKRIIESPGAKPAPSKLPTQSSKTTRRPIPRPVAGSNGPPAVDLAFVNEVVAREGTGPEAAITILQAIQDHYRYLPEEALERVCEMTAITPAQITGAATFYGRFRRRPVGRHIVRVCHGTACHVAGAREISEQLRRDLAIPDGSDTDPERIFTLEEVACLGCCSLAPVLMVDNHASGKLTPAAAIDALDAAHPREPA
;
A
#
# COMPACT_ATOMS: atom_id res chain seq x y z
N MET A 1 -8.02 35.88 29.66
CA MET A 1 -8.79 34.70 30.14
C MET A 1 -8.04 34.11 31.33
N THR A 2 -8.60 34.09 32.54
CA THR A 2 -7.85 33.64 33.72
C THR A 2 -7.53 32.13 33.64
N PRO A 3 -6.39 31.65 34.16
CA PRO A 3 -5.99 30.25 34.08
C PRO A 3 -7.03 29.28 34.68
N ARG A 4 -7.84 29.76 35.65
CA ARG A 4 -8.98 29.02 36.21
C ARG A 4 -10.12 28.81 35.22
N ILE A 5 -10.41 29.79 34.36
CA ILE A 5 -11.44 29.69 33.32
C ILE A 5 -10.99 28.70 32.23
N LEU A 6 -9.71 28.76 31.83
CA LEU A 6 -9.16 27.86 30.82
C LEU A 6 -9.19 26.39 31.29
N ARG A 7 -8.80 26.12 32.54
CA ARG A 7 -8.86 24.77 33.13
C ARG A 7 -10.29 24.23 33.22
N ARG A 8 -11.26 25.07 33.59
CA ARG A 8 -12.69 24.68 33.60
C ARG A 8 -13.20 24.36 32.19
N ALA A 9 -12.83 25.16 31.19
CA ALA A 9 -13.20 24.91 29.80
C ALA A 9 -12.62 23.59 29.26
N THR A 10 -11.36 23.28 29.57
CA THR A 10 -10.72 22.00 29.16
C THR A 10 -11.40 20.80 29.81
N VAL A 11 -11.73 20.86 31.10
CA VAL A 11 -12.45 19.77 31.79
C VAL A 11 -13.86 19.57 31.20
N LEU A 12 -14.57 20.66 30.89
CA LEU A 12 -15.87 20.60 30.24
C LEU A 12 -15.78 19.92 28.86
N CYS A 13 -14.78 20.28 28.05
CA CYS A 13 -14.56 19.66 26.74
C CYS A 13 -14.29 18.16 26.87
N GLY A 14 -13.47 17.74 27.84
CA GLY A 14 -13.22 16.33 28.12
C GLY A 14 -14.49 15.56 28.51
N ALA A 15 -15.35 16.15 29.35
CA ALA A 15 -16.63 15.55 29.72
C ALA A 15 -17.58 15.41 28.50
N LEU A 16 -17.63 16.41 27.63
CA LEU A 16 -18.44 16.38 26.40
C LEU A 16 -17.94 15.34 25.39
N ILE A 17 -16.62 15.15 25.28
CA ILE A 17 -16.00 14.08 24.47
C ILE A 17 -16.46 12.71 24.97
N LEU A 18 -16.37 12.45 26.28
CA LEU A 18 -16.82 11.19 26.88
C LEU A 18 -18.32 10.95 26.65
N ALA A 19 -19.15 11.97 26.79
CA ALA A 19 -20.58 11.88 26.50
C ALA A 19 -20.85 11.53 25.03
N CYS A 20 -20.13 12.14 24.07
CA CYS A 20 -20.24 11.80 22.66
C CYS A 20 -19.84 10.34 22.39
N CYS A 21 -18.74 9.86 22.98
CA CYS A 21 -18.31 8.47 22.88
C CYS A 21 -19.33 7.49 23.47
N ALA A 22 -19.97 7.84 24.59
CA ALA A 22 -21.03 7.04 25.20
C ALA A 22 -22.26 6.92 24.27
N VAL A 23 -22.67 8.01 23.61
CA VAL A 23 -23.77 7.97 22.64
C VAL A 23 -23.42 7.11 21.42
N LEU A 24 -22.20 7.23 20.88
CA LEU A 24 -21.77 6.44 19.73
C LEU A 24 -21.68 4.94 20.04
N THR A 25 -21.17 4.58 21.21
CA THR A 25 -21.09 3.18 21.65
C THR A 25 -22.47 2.60 21.92
N PHE A 26 -23.39 3.38 22.49
CA PHE A 26 -24.78 2.97 22.67
C PHE A 26 -25.50 2.75 21.32
N ASP A 27 -25.39 3.69 20.38
CA ASP A 27 -25.98 3.56 19.04
C ASP A 27 -25.40 2.35 18.28
N TYR A 28 -24.11 2.08 18.43
CA TYR A 28 -23.46 0.88 17.89
C TYR A 28 -24.06 -0.40 18.49
N PHE A 29 -24.17 -0.47 19.82
CA PHE A 29 -24.70 -1.64 20.50
C PHE A 29 -26.17 -1.91 20.15
N GLN A 30 -27.00 -0.86 20.10
CA GLN A 30 -28.39 -0.99 19.66
C GLN A 30 -28.50 -1.51 18.22
N THR A 31 -27.64 -1.05 17.32
CA THR A 31 -27.63 -1.51 15.93
C THR A 31 -27.23 -2.98 15.85
N ARG A 32 -26.22 -3.39 16.61
CA ARG A 32 -25.79 -4.79 16.69
C ARG A 32 -26.90 -5.71 17.21
N LEU A 33 -27.71 -5.26 18.18
CA LEU A 33 -28.83 -6.03 18.70
C LEU A 33 -30.01 -6.13 17.72
N ARG A 34 -30.28 -5.09 16.92
CA ARG A 34 -31.42 -5.05 15.99
C ARG A 34 -31.15 -5.71 14.64
N ALA A 35 -29.90 -5.69 14.17
CA ALA A 35 -29.49 -6.25 12.88
C ALA A 35 -30.02 -7.67 12.60
N PRO A 36 -29.92 -8.67 13.51
CA PRO A 36 -30.37 -10.03 13.19
C PRO A 36 -31.89 -10.12 12.97
N ALA A 37 -32.68 -9.33 13.70
CA ALA A 37 -34.13 -9.30 13.52
C ALA A 37 -34.54 -8.63 12.21
N GLU A 38 -33.86 -7.53 11.83
CA GLU A 38 -34.08 -6.83 10.56
C GLU A 38 -33.71 -7.73 9.36
N GLU A 39 -32.58 -8.44 9.43
CA GLU A 39 -32.13 -9.38 8.40
C GLU A 39 -33.09 -10.57 8.24
N ALA A 40 -33.51 -11.17 9.36
CA ALA A 40 -34.48 -12.28 9.35
C ALA A 40 -35.82 -11.87 8.72
N ARG A 41 -36.28 -10.64 8.99
CA ARG A 41 -37.53 -10.10 8.44
C ARG A 41 -37.43 -9.85 6.94
N ILE A 42 -36.32 -9.27 6.45
CA ILE A 42 -36.10 -9.10 5.01
C ILE A 42 -36.05 -10.47 4.31
N ALA A 43 -35.33 -11.44 4.89
CA ALA A 43 -35.23 -12.77 4.32
C ALA A 43 -36.59 -13.48 4.24
N ALA A 44 -37.45 -13.31 5.24
CA ALA A 44 -38.82 -13.82 5.23
C ALA A 44 -39.66 -13.18 4.11
N LEU A 45 -39.63 -11.85 3.99
CA LEU A 45 -40.35 -11.12 2.92
C LEU A 45 -39.82 -11.49 1.53
N GLN A 46 -38.52 -11.73 1.36
CA GLN A 46 -37.96 -12.21 0.11
C GLN A 46 -38.47 -13.61 -0.26
N LYS A 47 -38.72 -14.50 0.71
CA LYS A 47 -39.36 -15.79 0.47
C LYS A 47 -40.82 -15.64 0.07
N GLU A 48 -41.56 -14.73 0.71
CA GLU A 48 -42.94 -14.41 0.33
C GLU A 48 -43.02 -13.89 -1.11
N VAL A 49 -42.12 -12.98 -1.52
CA VAL A 49 -42.08 -12.44 -2.89
C VAL A 49 -41.81 -13.51 -3.95
N ARG A 50 -41.02 -14.55 -3.61
CA ARG A 50 -40.81 -15.69 -4.52
C ARG A 50 -42.07 -16.51 -4.75
N GLN A 51 -43.02 -16.48 -3.80
CA GLN A 51 -44.29 -17.21 -3.88
C GLN A 51 -45.41 -16.35 -4.45
N ASP A 52 -45.41 -15.05 -4.13
CA ASP A 52 -46.43 -14.07 -4.52
C ASP A 52 -45.76 -12.73 -4.90
N ALA A 53 -45.79 -12.40 -6.19
CA ALA A 53 -45.22 -11.15 -6.71
C ALA A 53 -45.91 -9.89 -6.15
N ALA A 54 -47.17 -9.97 -5.70
CA ALA A 54 -47.88 -8.84 -5.11
C ALA A 54 -47.23 -8.36 -3.79
N ARG A 55 -46.44 -9.22 -3.12
CA ARG A 55 -45.71 -8.88 -1.90
C ARG A 55 -44.48 -7.99 -2.13
N ALA A 56 -44.08 -7.74 -3.38
CA ALA A 56 -42.91 -6.92 -3.71
C ALA A 56 -43.01 -5.49 -3.13
N ALA A 57 -44.22 -4.91 -3.11
CA ALA A 57 -44.46 -3.60 -2.52
C ALA A 57 -44.20 -3.58 -1.00
N VAL A 58 -44.52 -4.67 -0.30
CA VAL A 58 -44.31 -4.82 1.15
C VAL A 58 -42.83 -4.97 1.46
N LEU A 59 -42.10 -5.79 0.69
CA LEU A 59 -40.65 -5.92 0.80
C LEU A 59 -39.96 -4.57 0.59
N TYR A 60 -40.36 -3.84 -0.45
CA TYR A 60 -39.80 -2.53 -0.75
C TYR A 60 -40.07 -1.51 0.36
N ALA A 61 -41.30 -1.46 0.90
CA ALA A 61 -41.65 -0.58 2.01
C ALA A 61 -40.81 -0.87 3.28
N GLU A 62 -40.57 -2.15 3.59
CA GLU A 62 -39.75 -2.54 4.75
C GLU A 62 -38.26 -2.21 4.50
N GLN A 63 -37.74 -2.43 3.29
CA GLN A 63 -36.38 -2.01 2.92
C GLN A 63 -36.21 -0.49 3.03
N GLN A 64 -37.19 0.29 2.58
CA GLN A 64 -37.19 1.75 2.71
C GLN A 64 -37.23 2.18 4.19
N ARG A 65 -38.03 1.52 5.02
CA ARG A 65 -38.11 1.80 6.46
C ARG A 65 -36.74 1.61 7.13
N ILE A 66 -36.07 0.49 6.85
CA ILE A 66 -34.74 0.17 7.41
C ILE A 66 -33.70 1.18 6.90
N THR A 67 -33.74 1.51 5.61
CA THR A 67 -32.84 2.50 5.00
C THR A 67 -33.00 3.88 5.63
N ARG A 68 -34.23 4.40 5.74
CA ARG A 68 -34.50 5.69 6.39
C ARG A 68 -34.03 5.72 7.84
N ALA A 69 -34.22 4.63 8.58
CA ALA A 69 -33.73 4.51 9.95
C ALA A 69 -32.19 4.46 10.03
N ARG A 70 -31.52 3.86 9.05
CA ARG A 70 -30.06 3.88 8.92
C ARG A 70 -29.55 5.27 8.56
N ASP A 71 -30.20 5.97 7.64
CA ASP A 71 -29.81 7.32 7.23
C ASP A 71 -29.96 8.35 8.34
N ALA A 72 -31.06 8.29 9.09
CA ALA A 72 -31.26 9.15 10.27
C ALA A 72 -30.16 8.94 11.33
N ARG A 73 -29.78 7.68 11.58
CA ARG A 73 -28.66 7.34 12.47
C ARG A 73 -27.33 7.86 11.92
N ASN A 74 -27.03 7.61 10.65
CA ASN A 74 -25.81 8.10 10.01
C ASN A 74 -25.69 9.62 10.07
N ALA A 75 -26.79 10.35 9.83
CA ALA A 75 -26.81 11.81 9.95
C ALA A 75 -26.50 12.27 11.38
N ARG A 76 -27.08 11.62 12.41
CA ARG A 76 -26.78 11.90 13.82
C ARG A 76 -25.32 11.57 14.16
N THR A 77 -24.84 10.40 13.78
CA THR A 77 -23.44 9.98 13.99
C THR A 77 -22.46 10.93 13.30
N GLN A 78 -22.78 11.42 12.11
CA GLN A 78 -21.94 12.38 11.39
C GLN A 78 -21.86 13.72 12.11
N ARG A 79 -22.98 14.21 12.66
CA ARG A 79 -22.99 15.41 13.52
C ARG A 79 -22.11 15.20 14.77
N LEU A 80 -22.24 14.05 15.44
CA LEU A 80 -21.43 13.72 16.61
C LEU A 80 -19.93 13.62 16.30
N LYS A 81 -19.55 13.07 15.15
CA LYS A 81 -18.15 13.03 14.69
C LYS A 81 -17.57 14.44 14.53
N TRP A 82 -18.30 15.35 13.89
CA TRP A 82 -17.86 16.74 13.76
C TRP A 82 -17.74 17.46 15.11
N VAL A 83 -18.68 17.23 16.02
CA VAL A 83 -18.62 17.74 17.40
C VAL A 83 -17.39 17.19 18.14
N LEU A 84 -17.12 15.89 18.02
CA LEU A 84 -15.96 15.25 18.63
C LEU A 84 -14.64 15.84 18.13
N ILE A 85 -14.52 16.09 16.82
CA ILE A 85 -13.35 16.73 16.20
C ILE A 85 -13.15 18.14 16.78
N ALA A 86 -14.21 18.96 16.80
CA ALA A 86 -14.16 20.32 17.31
C ALA A 86 -13.79 20.37 18.81
N LEU A 87 -14.41 19.52 19.63
CA LEU A 87 -14.12 19.42 21.06
C LEU A 87 -12.69 18.93 21.33
N SER A 88 -12.20 17.97 20.54
CA SER A 88 -10.83 17.46 20.66
C SER A 88 -9.80 18.54 20.33
N ALA A 89 -10.04 19.31 19.27
CA ALA A 89 -9.17 20.44 18.92
C ALA A 89 -9.15 21.51 20.03
N LEU A 90 -10.31 21.84 20.60
CA LEU A 90 -10.42 22.80 21.71
C LEU A 90 -9.73 22.27 22.98
N PHE A 91 -9.89 20.98 23.28
CA PHE A 91 -9.25 20.31 24.41
C PHE A 91 -7.72 20.34 24.29
N VAL A 92 -7.17 19.94 23.14
CA VAL A 92 -5.71 19.94 22.88
C VAL A 92 -5.14 21.35 22.95
N THR A 93 -5.84 22.34 22.37
CA THR A 93 -5.41 23.75 22.41
C THR A 93 -5.41 24.30 23.83
N GLY A 94 -6.44 23.98 24.63
CA GLY A 94 -6.51 24.36 26.04
C GLY A 94 -5.43 23.68 26.89
N ALA A 95 -5.21 22.39 26.70
CA ALA A 95 -4.17 21.62 27.39
C ALA A 95 -2.76 22.16 27.08
N LYS A 96 -2.47 22.44 25.80
CA LYS A 96 -1.20 23.03 25.37
C LYS A 96 -0.94 24.38 26.05
N ARG A 97 -1.93 25.27 26.10
CA ARG A 97 -1.81 26.57 26.79
C ARG A 97 -1.69 26.48 28.32
N ILE A 98 -2.21 25.42 28.94
CA ILE A 98 -2.01 25.17 30.39
C ILE A 98 -0.56 24.72 30.64
N ILE A 99 -0.01 23.88 29.76
CA ILE A 99 1.37 23.37 29.86
C ILE A 99 2.40 24.47 29.52
N GLU A 100 2.11 25.34 28.53
CA GLU A 100 2.99 26.43 28.06
C GLU A 100 2.96 27.70 28.95
N SER A 101 2.67 27.57 30.25
CA SER A 101 2.79 28.67 31.22
C SER A 101 4.23 29.22 31.27
N PRO A 102 4.47 30.54 31.39
CA PRO A 102 5.78 31.16 31.15
C PRO A 102 6.78 30.74 32.25
N GLY A 103 7.66 29.80 31.93
CA GLY A 103 8.67 29.31 32.87
C GLY A 103 9.46 28.09 32.40
N ALA A 104 9.01 27.36 31.38
CA ALA A 104 9.79 26.28 30.78
C ALA A 104 10.28 26.71 29.39
N LYS A 105 11.57 27.00 29.25
CA LYS A 105 12.23 27.04 27.94
C LYS A 105 11.88 25.74 27.20
N PRO A 106 11.43 25.76 25.94
CA PRO A 106 11.34 24.53 25.17
C PRO A 106 12.76 23.95 25.09
N ALA A 107 12.96 22.81 25.76
CA ALA A 107 14.16 22.02 25.56
C ALA A 107 14.24 21.70 24.05
N PRO A 108 15.42 21.76 23.42
CA PRO A 108 15.55 21.42 22.02
C PRO A 108 14.96 20.03 21.82
N SER A 109 13.92 19.96 20.99
CA SER A 109 13.33 18.73 20.50
C SER A 109 14.41 18.00 19.68
N LYS A 110 15.26 17.25 20.38
CA LYS A 110 15.91 16.10 19.77
C LYS A 110 14.78 15.13 19.48
N LEU A 111 14.29 15.13 18.24
CA LEU A 111 13.51 13.99 17.78
C LEU A 111 14.30 12.75 18.20
N PRO A 112 13.70 11.79 18.92
CA PRO A 112 14.33 10.51 19.08
C PRO A 112 14.43 9.95 17.66
N THR A 113 15.65 9.95 17.12
CA THR A 113 16.04 9.07 16.05
C THR A 113 15.72 7.68 16.60
N GLN A 114 14.54 7.16 16.26
CA GLN A 114 14.25 5.76 16.50
C GLN A 114 15.15 4.99 15.55
N SER A 115 16.40 4.84 15.97
CA SER A 115 17.24 3.71 15.59
C SER A 115 16.56 2.50 16.19
N SER A 116 15.47 2.05 15.56
CA SER A 116 15.05 0.68 15.70
C SER A 116 16.24 -0.13 15.23
N LYS A 117 16.96 -0.75 16.18
CA LYS A 117 17.85 -1.88 15.92
C LYS A 117 16.97 -3.06 15.49
N THR A 118 16.26 -2.89 14.39
CA THR A 118 15.93 -4.00 13.52
C THR A 118 17.27 -4.30 12.88
N THR A 119 17.86 -5.44 13.20
CA THR A 119 18.93 -6.04 12.41
C THR A 119 18.38 -6.32 11.01
N ARG A 120 18.17 -5.27 10.21
CA ARG A 120 18.10 -5.41 8.76
C ARG A 120 19.48 -5.88 8.39
N ARG A 121 19.57 -7.18 8.07
CA ARG A 121 20.72 -7.72 7.36
C ARG A 121 20.97 -6.78 6.18
N PRO A 122 22.18 -6.25 5.99
CA PRO A 122 22.47 -5.46 4.82
C PRO A 122 22.08 -6.30 3.61
N ILE A 123 21.19 -5.75 2.78
CA ILE A 123 20.91 -6.34 1.47
C ILE A 123 22.27 -6.36 0.77
N PRO A 124 22.78 -7.53 0.35
CA PRO A 124 24.07 -7.61 -0.32
C PRO A 124 24.07 -6.61 -1.47
N ARG A 125 25.10 -5.74 -1.50
CA ARG A 125 25.30 -4.84 -2.62
C ARG A 125 25.45 -5.68 -3.90
N PRO A 126 24.87 -5.24 -5.02
CA PRO A 126 24.90 -5.99 -6.25
C PRO A 126 26.35 -6.29 -6.66
N VAL A 127 26.58 -7.54 -7.08
CA VAL A 127 27.85 -7.97 -7.67
C VAL A 127 28.08 -7.12 -8.92
N ALA A 128 29.13 -6.31 -8.89
CA ALA A 128 29.56 -5.53 -10.03
C ALA A 128 30.27 -6.44 -11.04
N GLY A 129 29.84 -6.41 -12.30
CA GLY A 129 30.64 -6.86 -13.43
C GLY A 129 30.05 -8.02 -14.24
N SER A 130 29.39 -7.66 -15.34
CA SER A 130 29.47 -8.24 -16.69
C SER A 130 28.14 -8.01 -17.41
N ASN A 131 28.21 -7.52 -18.66
CA ASN A 131 27.02 -7.19 -19.46
C ASN A 131 26.35 -8.46 -20.06
N GLY A 132 26.26 -9.54 -19.29
CA GLY A 132 25.59 -10.80 -19.64
C GLY A 132 24.75 -11.33 -18.47
N PRO A 133 23.83 -12.29 -18.70
CA PRO A 133 23.20 -12.99 -17.59
C PRO A 133 24.31 -13.61 -16.72
N PRO A 134 24.34 -13.33 -15.41
CA PRO A 134 25.38 -13.87 -14.53
C PRO A 134 25.33 -15.40 -14.56
N ALA A 135 26.50 -16.03 -14.52
CA ALA A 135 26.59 -17.48 -14.36
C ALA A 135 25.81 -17.89 -13.09
N VAL A 136 24.88 -18.84 -13.24
CA VAL A 136 24.00 -19.25 -12.15
C VAL A 136 24.77 -20.14 -11.18
N ASP A 137 24.95 -19.67 -9.95
CA ASP A 137 25.55 -20.44 -8.87
C ASP A 137 24.49 -21.32 -8.18
N LEU A 138 24.51 -22.62 -8.51
CA LEU A 138 23.59 -23.59 -7.90
C LEU A 138 23.87 -23.80 -6.40
N ALA A 139 25.05 -23.44 -5.88
CA ALA A 139 25.34 -23.54 -4.45
C ALA A 139 24.45 -22.60 -3.63
N PHE A 140 24.20 -21.39 -4.13
CA PHE A 140 23.27 -20.45 -3.51
C PHE A 140 21.84 -21.02 -3.46
N VAL A 141 21.39 -21.68 -4.53
CA VAL A 141 20.07 -22.32 -4.57
C VAL A 141 19.95 -23.40 -3.51
N ASN A 142 20.98 -24.23 -3.35
CA ASN A 142 21.03 -25.26 -2.32
C ASN A 142 20.91 -24.66 -0.90
N GLU A 143 21.61 -23.56 -0.63
CA GLU A 143 21.56 -22.85 0.67
C GLU A 143 20.15 -22.30 0.95
N VAL A 144 19.53 -21.68 -0.05
CA VAL A 144 18.17 -21.12 0.08
C VAL A 144 17.16 -22.23 0.38
N VAL A 145 17.19 -23.34 -0.36
CA VAL A 145 16.29 -24.47 -0.12
C VAL A 145 16.49 -25.05 1.28
N ALA A 146 17.73 -25.21 1.73
CA ALA A 146 18.03 -25.70 3.07
C ALA A 146 17.49 -24.78 4.19
N ARG A 147 17.43 -23.47 3.93
CA ARG A 147 16.94 -22.47 4.90
C ARG A 147 15.42 -22.34 4.91
N GLU A 148 14.79 -22.29 3.75
CA GLU A 148 13.35 -22.00 3.62
C GLU A 148 12.48 -23.27 3.69
N GLY A 149 13.04 -24.45 3.40
CA GLY A 149 12.34 -25.73 3.42
C GLY A 149 12.04 -26.30 2.03
N THR A 150 11.50 -27.52 2.00
CA THR A 150 11.28 -28.30 0.76
C THR A 150 9.81 -28.49 0.38
N GLY A 151 8.89 -27.95 1.17
CA GLY A 151 7.44 -28.04 0.92
C GLY A 151 6.92 -26.97 -0.04
N PRO A 152 5.70 -27.16 -0.60
CA PRO A 152 5.06 -26.20 -1.51
C PRO A 152 4.84 -24.81 -0.87
N GLU A 153 4.70 -24.73 0.45
CA GLU A 153 4.58 -23.48 1.21
C GLU A 153 5.82 -22.58 1.10
N ALA A 154 7.00 -23.17 0.87
CA ALA A 154 8.25 -22.43 0.75
C ALA A 154 8.46 -21.83 -0.66
N ALA A 155 7.67 -22.23 -1.65
CA ALA A 155 7.89 -21.89 -3.06
C ALA A 155 8.03 -20.37 -3.30
N ILE A 156 7.12 -19.56 -2.75
CA ILE A 156 7.14 -18.11 -2.94
C ILE A 156 8.40 -17.50 -2.32
N THR A 157 8.78 -17.93 -1.12
CA THR A 157 9.95 -17.40 -0.39
C THR A 157 11.25 -17.78 -1.08
N ILE A 158 11.35 -19.01 -1.60
CA ILE A 158 12.49 -19.47 -2.40
C ILE A 158 12.61 -18.63 -3.68
N LEU A 159 11.52 -18.44 -4.42
CA LEU A 159 11.51 -17.61 -5.64
C LEU A 159 11.87 -16.16 -5.35
N GLN A 160 11.43 -15.60 -4.22
CA GLN A 160 11.84 -14.25 -3.79
C GLN A 160 13.33 -14.18 -3.51
N ALA A 161 13.91 -15.15 -2.81
CA ALA A 161 15.33 -15.17 -2.52
C ALA A 161 16.19 -15.35 -3.79
N ILE A 162 15.78 -16.21 -4.71
CA ILE A 162 16.43 -16.39 -6.02
C ILE A 162 16.37 -15.08 -6.81
N GLN A 163 15.18 -14.46 -6.91
CA GLN A 163 15.04 -13.20 -7.61
C GLN A 163 15.81 -12.06 -6.94
N ASP A 164 15.88 -11.98 -5.62
CA ASP A 164 16.64 -10.93 -4.95
C ASP A 164 18.16 -11.07 -5.21
N HIS A 165 18.65 -12.30 -5.39
CA HIS A 165 20.05 -12.59 -5.70
C HIS A 165 20.38 -12.39 -7.19
N TYR A 166 19.62 -13.02 -8.09
CA TYR A 166 19.87 -12.99 -9.53
C TYR A 166 19.18 -11.84 -10.27
N ARG A 167 18.24 -11.16 -9.62
CA ARG A 167 17.35 -10.10 -10.16
C ARG A 167 16.30 -10.56 -11.17
N TYR A 168 16.32 -11.85 -11.50
CA TYR A 168 15.30 -12.57 -12.26
C TYR A 168 15.26 -14.02 -11.74
N LEU A 169 14.45 -14.87 -12.38
CA LEU A 169 14.37 -16.30 -12.11
C LEU A 169 15.06 -17.07 -13.24
N PRO A 170 16.34 -17.48 -13.09
CA PRO A 170 17.03 -18.30 -14.06
C PRO A 170 16.43 -19.70 -14.14
N GLU A 171 16.34 -20.25 -15.35
CA GLU A 171 15.77 -21.59 -15.56
C GLU A 171 16.58 -22.66 -14.82
N GLU A 172 17.91 -22.61 -14.86
CA GLU A 172 18.77 -23.58 -14.16
C GLU A 172 18.55 -23.54 -12.64
N ALA A 173 18.29 -22.36 -12.08
CA ALA A 173 17.99 -22.21 -10.64
C ALA A 173 16.62 -22.80 -10.29
N LEU A 174 15.62 -22.64 -11.15
CA LEU A 174 14.27 -23.17 -10.94
C LEU A 174 14.23 -24.70 -11.06
N GLU A 175 14.94 -25.24 -12.05
CA GLU A 175 15.13 -26.69 -12.20
C GLU A 175 15.77 -27.28 -10.95
N ARG A 176 16.82 -26.64 -10.44
CA ARG A 176 17.49 -27.07 -9.22
C ARG A 176 16.56 -27.06 -7.99
N VAL A 177 15.66 -26.08 -7.89
CA VAL A 177 14.64 -26.08 -6.83
C VAL A 177 13.70 -27.27 -6.97
N CYS A 178 13.26 -27.60 -8.19
CA CYS A 178 12.38 -28.75 -8.43
C CYS A 178 13.07 -30.08 -8.07
N GLU A 179 14.37 -30.22 -8.34
CA GLU A 179 15.14 -31.42 -7.97
C GLU A 179 15.25 -31.62 -6.46
N MET A 180 15.34 -30.54 -5.70
CA MET A 180 15.61 -30.58 -4.26
C MET A 180 14.36 -30.56 -3.38
N THR A 181 13.19 -30.27 -3.95
CA THR A 181 11.98 -30.01 -3.20
C THR A 181 10.81 -30.83 -3.73
N ALA A 182 9.70 -30.87 -2.99
CA ALA A 182 8.45 -31.44 -3.49
C ALA A 182 7.70 -30.48 -4.44
N ILE A 183 8.31 -29.34 -4.82
CA ILE A 183 7.71 -28.31 -5.64
C ILE A 183 7.84 -28.69 -7.11
N THR A 184 6.72 -28.75 -7.82
CA THR A 184 6.69 -29.12 -9.23
C THR A 184 6.98 -27.92 -10.14
N PRO A 185 7.51 -28.13 -11.37
CA PRO A 185 7.70 -27.08 -12.36
C PRO A 185 6.41 -26.30 -12.68
N ALA A 186 5.26 -26.98 -12.64
CA ALA A 186 3.95 -26.38 -12.85
C ALA A 186 3.59 -25.39 -11.72
N GLN A 187 3.89 -25.72 -10.46
CA GLN A 187 3.67 -24.82 -9.33
C GLN A 187 4.59 -23.60 -9.40
N ILE A 188 5.87 -23.78 -9.74
CA ILE A 188 6.81 -22.68 -9.93
C ILE A 188 6.34 -21.75 -11.06
N THR A 189 6.00 -22.31 -12.22
CA THR A 189 5.52 -21.53 -13.37
C THR A 189 4.21 -20.81 -13.04
N GLY A 190 3.29 -21.49 -12.35
CA GLY A 190 2.04 -20.90 -11.86
C GLY A 190 2.30 -19.70 -10.96
N ALA A 191 3.17 -19.82 -9.96
CA ALA A 191 3.52 -18.72 -9.07
C ALA A 191 4.26 -17.58 -9.81
N ALA A 192 5.25 -17.91 -10.64
CA ALA A 192 6.06 -16.94 -11.37
C ALA A 192 5.26 -16.13 -12.41
N THR A 193 4.18 -16.70 -12.95
CA THR A 193 3.27 -16.00 -13.89
C THR A 193 2.13 -15.27 -13.18
N PHE A 194 1.65 -15.79 -12.05
CA PHE A 194 0.55 -15.21 -11.30
C PHE A 194 0.95 -13.92 -10.56
N TYR A 195 2.12 -13.91 -9.91
CA TYR A 195 2.60 -12.72 -9.22
C TYR A 195 3.41 -11.85 -10.17
N GLY A 196 2.85 -10.71 -10.59
CA GLY A 196 3.52 -9.76 -11.51
C GLY A 196 4.84 -9.15 -11.01
N ARG A 197 5.26 -9.45 -9.77
CA ARG A 197 6.57 -9.06 -9.23
C ARG A 197 7.70 -10.01 -9.67
N PHE A 198 7.38 -11.24 -10.07
CA PHE A 198 8.39 -12.20 -10.51
C PHE A 198 8.78 -11.96 -11.97
N ARG A 199 10.09 -11.92 -12.21
CA ARG A 199 10.71 -11.64 -13.50
C ARG A 199 11.40 -12.89 -13.98
N ARG A 200 11.04 -13.31 -15.19
CA ARG A 200 11.62 -14.49 -15.86
C ARG A 200 12.66 -14.13 -16.91
N ARG A 201 12.78 -12.84 -17.24
CA ARG A 201 13.81 -12.31 -18.14
C ARG A 201 14.86 -11.55 -17.32
N PRO A 202 16.13 -11.60 -17.72
CA PRO A 202 17.17 -10.77 -17.12
C PRO A 202 16.79 -9.29 -17.18
N VAL A 203 17.18 -8.56 -16.15
CA VAL A 203 17.00 -7.11 -16.05
C VAL A 203 18.34 -6.39 -16.18
N GLY A 204 18.32 -5.12 -16.55
CA GLY A 204 19.49 -4.24 -16.53
C GLY A 204 19.98 -3.98 -15.11
N ARG A 205 20.90 -3.03 -14.91
CA ARG A 205 21.45 -2.68 -13.58
C ARG A 205 20.46 -1.95 -12.67
N HIS A 206 19.51 -1.21 -13.23
CA HIS A 206 18.55 -0.38 -12.50
C HIS A 206 17.13 -0.65 -13.00
N ILE A 207 16.16 -0.63 -12.09
CA ILE A 207 14.76 -0.86 -12.43
C ILE A 207 14.00 0.45 -12.27
N VAL A 208 13.44 0.93 -13.36
CA VAL A 208 12.66 2.16 -13.45
C VAL A 208 11.19 1.79 -13.55
N ARG A 209 10.41 2.07 -12.50
CA ARG A 209 8.99 1.72 -12.40
C ARG A 209 8.12 2.94 -12.65
N VAL A 210 7.28 2.91 -13.67
CA VAL A 210 6.30 3.96 -13.95
C VAL A 210 4.93 3.53 -13.44
N CYS A 211 4.29 4.35 -12.61
CA CYS A 211 2.95 4.05 -12.11
C CYS A 211 1.89 4.32 -13.18
N HIS A 212 1.13 3.30 -13.55
CA HIS A 212 -0.02 3.36 -14.47
C HIS A 212 -1.36 3.20 -13.74
N GLY A 213 -1.38 3.43 -12.43
CA GLY A 213 -2.63 3.44 -11.65
C GLY A 213 -3.53 4.58 -12.07
N THR A 214 -4.83 4.49 -11.78
CA THR A 214 -5.86 5.41 -12.28
C THR A 214 -5.48 6.88 -12.15
N ALA A 215 -4.95 7.30 -11.00
CA ALA A 215 -4.53 8.69 -10.77
C ALA A 215 -3.33 9.11 -11.65
N CYS A 216 -2.36 8.23 -11.88
CA CYS A 216 -1.21 8.51 -12.74
C CYS A 216 -1.57 8.40 -14.22
N HIS A 217 -2.47 7.47 -14.58
CA HIS A 217 -2.99 7.31 -15.93
C HIS A 217 -3.66 8.60 -16.44
N VAL A 218 -4.59 9.17 -15.67
CA VAL A 218 -5.24 10.43 -16.05
C VAL A 218 -4.32 11.65 -15.99
N ALA A 219 -3.20 11.54 -15.25
CA ALA A 219 -2.20 12.60 -15.14
C ALA A 219 -1.08 12.50 -16.18
N GLY A 220 -1.15 11.54 -17.12
CA GLY A 220 -0.21 11.44 -18.24
C GLY A 220 0.96 10.46 -18.05
N ALA A 221 0.75 9.35 -17.34
CA ALA A 221 1.78 8.32 -17.13
C ALA A 221 2.27 7.65 -18.43
N ARG A 222 1.41 7.60 -19.46
CA ARG A 222 1.76 7.02 -20.77
C ARG A 222 2.84 7.86 -21.46
N GLU A 223 2.67 9.17 -21.46
CA GLU A 223 3.61 10.13 -22.05
C GLU A 223 4.98 10.06 -21.37
N ILE A 224 4.99 9.84 -20.05
CA ILE A 224 6.23 9.60 -19.28
C ILE A 224 6.90 8.30 -19.72
N SER A 225 6.15 7.20 -19.81
CA SER A 225 6.71 5.90 -20.19
C SER A 225 7.29 5.94 -21.60
N GLU A 226 6.57 6.54 -22.56
CA GLU A 226 7.03 6.73 -23.93
C GLU A 226 8.27 7.60 -24.02
N GLN A 227 8.35 8.68 -23.22
CA GLN A 227 9.54 9.54 -23.20
C GLN A 227 10.76 8.80 -22.65
N LEU A 228 10.60 8.05 -21.57
CA LEU A 228 11.68 7.24 -20.99
C LEU A 228 12.15 6.14 -21.95
N ARG A 229 11.24 5.47 -22.67
CA ARG A 229 11.63 4.48 -23.70
C ARG A 229 12.47 5.10 -24.80
N ARG A 230 12.11 6.30 -25.27
CA ARG A 230 12.86 7.02 -26.30
C ARG A 230 14.25 7.43 -25.80
N ASP A 231 14.32 8.01 -24.61
CA ASP A 231 15.59 8.48 -24.02
C ASP A 231 16.56 7.32 -23.75
N LEU A 232 16.05 6.20 -23.26
CA LEU A 232 16.82 4.98 -22.98
C LEU A 232 17.06 4.09 -24.22
N ALA A 233 16.56 4.49 -25.40
CA ALA A 233 16.62 3.71 -26.63
C ALA A 233 16.15 2.24 -26.46
N ILE A 234 15.10 2.02 -25.66
CA ILE A 234 14.55 0.67 -25.41
C ILE A 234 13.75 0.22 -26.64
N PRO A 235 14.13 -0.90 -27.30
CA PRO A 235 13.42 -1.37 -28.49
C PRO A 235 12.02 -1.87 -28.17
N ASP A 236 11.16 -1.89 -29.19
CA ASP A 236 9.81 -2.44 -29.09
C ASP A 236 9.84 -3.92 -28.73
N GLY A 237 8.97 -4.34 -27.81
CA GLY A 237 8.94 -5.70 -27.27
C GLY A 237 9.99 -6.00 -26.20
N SER A 238 10.93 -5.09 -25.94
CA SER A 238 11.82 -5.12 -24.77
C SER A 238 11.34 -4.17 -23.68
N ASP A 239 11.78 -4.44 -22.45
CA ASP A 239 11.69 -3.55 -21.30
C ASP A 239 13.08 -3.04 -20.87
N THR A 240 14.16 -3.57 -21.44
CA THR A 240 15.54 -3.28 -21.03
C THR A 240 16.29 -2.63 -22.19
N ASP A 241 17.12 -1.65 -21.88
CA ASP A 241 17.98 -0.93 -22.81
C ASP A 241 19.07 -1.84 -23.43
N PRO A 242 19.64 -1.48 -24.60
CA PRO A 242 20.68 -2.28 -25.25
C PRO A 242 21.92 -2.52 -24.39
N GLU A 243 22.28 -1.53 -23.56
CA GLU A 243 23.43 -1.59 -22.66
C GLU A 243 23.18 -2.36 -21.36
N ARG A 244 21.93 -2.82 -21.14
CA ARG A 244 21.49 -3.51 -19.91
C ARG A 244 21.78 -2.69 -18.64
N ILE A 245 21.64 -1.38 -18.70
CA ILE A 245 21.76 -0.49 -17.56
C ILE A 245 20.40 -0.23 -16.92
N PHE A 246 19.33 -0.06 -17.70
CA PHE A 246 18.01 0.31 -17.23
C PHE A 246 16.91 -0.62 -17.77
N THR A 247 16.09 -1.15 -16.87
CA THR A 247 14.83 -1.83 -17.21
C THR A 247 13.65 -0.95 -16.83
N LEU A 248 12.82 -0.60 -17.81
CA LEU A 248 11.57 0.14 -17.64
C LEU A 248 10.40 -0.82 -17.41
N GLU A 249 9.75 -0.69 -16.27
CA GLU A 249 8.62 -1.51 -15.85
C GLU A 249 7.38 -0.63 -15.63
N GLU A 250 6.29 -0.97 -16.31
CA GLU A 250 5.00 -0.34 -16.09
C GLU A 250 4.25 -1.08 -14.98
N VAL A 251 3.99 -0.40 -13.86
CA VAL A 251 3.37 -1.00 -12.69
C VAL A 251 1.97 -0.43 -12.46
N ALA A 252 1.03 -1.28 -12.05
CA ALA A 252 -0.35 -0.87 -11.85
C ALA A 252 -0.54 0.18 -10.74
N CYS A 253 0.24 0.15 -9.65
CA CYS A 253 0.15 1.17 -8.61
C CYS A 253 1.39 1.17 -7.71
N LEU A 254 1.89 2.37 -7.39
CA LEU A 254 2.96 2.57 -6.39
C LEU A 254 2.44 3.05 -5.02
N GLY A 255 1.13 3.27 -4.88
CA GLY A 255 0.51 3.71 -3.63
C GLY A 255 0.71 5.19 -3.27
N CYS A 256 1.30 5.99 -4.16
CA CYS A 256 1.61 7.40 -3.92
C CYS A 256 0.71 8.35 -4.72
N CYS A 257 -0.61 8.11 -4.75
CA CYS A 257 -1.55 8.81 -5.64
C CYS A 257 -1.58 10.35 -5.45
N SER A 258 -1.25 10.86 -4.27
CA SER A 258 -1.15 12.31 -4.00
C SER A 258 0.01 13.00 -4.71
N LEU A 259 0.95 12.22 -5.26
CA LEU A 259 2.12 12.68 -5.99
C LEU A 259 2.04 12.30 -7.48
N ALA A 260 0.87 11.93 -8.00
CA ALA A 260 0.72 11.57 -9.41
C ALA A 260 1.15 12.72 -10.35
N PRO A 261 1.81 12.43 -11.49
CA PRO A 261 2.39 11.14 -11.90
C PRO A 261 3.64 10.74 -11.11
N VAL A 262 3.82 9.43 -10.88
CA VAL A 262 4.91 8.87 -10.05
C VAL A 262 5.81 7.93 -10.84
N LEU A 263 7.13 8.12 -10.66
CA LEU A 263 8.21 7.25 -11.13
C LEU A 263 8.97 6.72 -9.90
N MET A 264 9.47 5.49 -9.96
CA MET A 264 10.38 4.95 -8.94
C MET A 264 11.59 4.34 -9.60
N VAL A 265 12.78 4.86 -9.29
CA VAL A 265 14.05 4.29 -9.74
C VAL A 265 14.64 3.48 -8.58
N ASP A 266 14.75 2.18 -8.77
CA ASP A 266 15.08 1.19 -7.73
C ASP A 266 14.16 1.32 -6.49
N ASN A 267 14.59 2.06 -5.47
CA ASN A 267 13.86 2.32 -4.23
C ASN A 267 13.56 3.81 -3.98
N HIS A 268 13.85 4.68 -4.94
CA HIS A 268 13.66 6.14 -4.83
C HIS A 268 12.44 6.56 -5.65
N ALA A 269 11.41 7.08 -4.97
CA ALA A 269 10.19 7.56 -5.61
C ALA A 269 10.24 9.07 -5.88
N SER A 270 9.86 9.45 -7.10
CA SER A 270 9.74 10.82 -7.58
C SER A 270 8.32 11.05 -8.08
N GLY A 271 7.75 12.23 -7.84
CA GLY A 271 6.34 12.51 -8.15
C GLY A 271 6.10 13.91 -8.68
N LYS A 272 4.86 14.17 -9.12
CA LYS A 272 4.43 15.36 -9.85
C LYS A 272 5.25 15.58 -11.12
N LEU A 273 5.53 14.48 -11.81
CA LEU A 273 6.46 14.47 -12.94
C LEU A 273 5.78 14.90 -14.23
N THR A 274 6.53 15.64 -15.04
CA THR A 274 6.30 15.80 -16.48
C THR A 274 7.23 14.85 -17.24
N PRO A 275 7.02 14.61 -18.55
CA PRO A 275 7.93 13.78 -19.35
C PRO A 275 9.39 14.23 -19.30
N ALA A 276 9.65 15.55 -19.28
CA ALA A 276 11.01 16.09 -19.12
C ALA A 276 11.55 15.86 -17.71
N ALA A 277 10.76 16.18 -16.68
CA ALA A 277 11.17 15.98 -15.29
C ALA A 277 11.39 14.50 -14.91
N ALA A 278 10.80 13.56 -15.66
CA ALA A 278 11.05 12.14 -15.48
C ALA A 278 12.49 11.74 -15.90
N ILE A 279 13.05 12.37 -16.93
CA ILE A 279 14.46 12.19 -17.33
C ILE A 279 15.37 12.79 -16.27
N ASP A 280 15.08 14.02 -15.82
CA ASP A 280 15.85 14.66 -14.74
C ASP A 280 15.83 13.81 -13.47
N ALA A 281 14.68 13.20 -13.13
CA ALA A 281 14.54 12.33 -11.97
C ALA A 281 15.33 11.01 -12.13
N LEU A 282 15.43 10.49 -13.35
CA LEU A 282 16.25 9.32 -13.66
C LEU A 282 17.74 9.65 -13.48
N ASP A 283 18.20 10.75 -14.07
CA ASP A 283 19.59 11.20 -14.01
C ASP A 283 20.01 11.61 -12.59
N ALA A 284 19.09 12.18 -11.81
CA ALA A 284 19.35 12.50 -10.41
C ALA A 284 19.49 11.24 -9.54
N ALA A 285 18.75 10.17 -9.87
CA ALA A 285 18.86 8.90 -9.16
C ALA A 285 20.13 8.13 -9.55
N HIS A 286 20.50 8.18 -10.83
CA HIS A 286 21.72 7.57 -11.37
C HIS A 286 22.33 8.47 -12.45
N PRO A 287 23.35 9.26 -12.11
CA PRO A 287 24.03 10.11 -13.08
C PRO A 287 24.65 9.23 -14.17
N ARG A 288 24.21 9.42 -15.41
CA ARG A 288 24.86 8.80 -16.58
C ARG A 288 26.25 9.42 -16.73
N GLU A 289 27.30 8.60 -16.80
CA GLU A 289 28.61 9.12 -17.19
C GLU A 289 28.50 9.70 -18.61
N PRO A 290 29.01 10.92 -18.86
CA PRO A 290 29.01 11.47 -20.20
C PRO A 290 29.85 10.57 -21.10
N ALA A 291 29.28 10.21 -22.25
CA ALA A 291 29.95 9.49 -23.32
C ALA A 291 31.13 10.29 -23.91
#